data_AF-A0A3Q0JLJ1-F1
#
_entry.id   AF-A0A3Q0JLJ1-F1
#
_cell.length_a   1.000
_cell.length_b   1.000
_cell.length_c   1.000
_cell.angle_alpha   90.00
_cell.angle_beta   90.00
_cell.angle_gamma   90.00
#
_symmetry.space_group_name_H-M   'P 1'
#
loop_
_entity.id
_entity.type
_entity.pdbx_description
1 polymer ?
#
loop_
_entity_poly.entity_id
_entity_poly.type
_entity_poly.pdbx_seq_one_letter_code
_entity_poly.pdbx_strand_id
1 'polypeptide(L)'
;MFLSYVNSLIGNRPNTYTFTKALAEDMLQNESGNLPVAIVRPSIVISSVNEPVAGWVDNYNGPTGIIAAAGKGFFRTMLCHENKVADLVPVDIVINLMICAAWKTAVKYKNSNGAQGITVYNCCTGQRNPISWKQFVNYSFESMRQNPLSHITWYPDGQCRSNPISNAMCVFLLHRLPAHVLDLFSLLTGKKPFMVRIQNKLDKAAKCLEYFSTQEWRFLDDNVRELNASLSLEDRRVFSFDVTEIDWPKYIANYVLGIRTFIFKEQASSLPQARKRLYKMLWIHRLSKLLMILLVWRLLMLRSSVARSSWHLFIDLVLRLHRLIPFMQ
;
A
#
# COMPACT_ATOMS: atom_id res chain seq x y z
N MET A 1 18.75 -0.45 28.98
CA MET A 1 19.35 -1.81 28.99
C MET A 1 18.55 -2.79 28.11
N PHE A 2 17.26 -3.04 28.37
CA PHE A 2 16.45 -4.00 27.57
C PHE A 2 16.37 -3.69 26.07
N LEU A 3 16.08 -2.44 25.68
CA LEU A 3 16.04 -2.04 24.26
C LEU A 3 17.39 -2.18 23.54
N SER A 4 18.50 -2.01 24.26
CA SER A 4 19.85 -2.19 23.73
C SER A 4 20.12 -3.65 23.37
N TYR A 5 19.66 -4.57 24.22
CA TYR A 5 19.80 -6.01 24.02
C TYR A 5 18.91 -6.51 22.87
N VAL A 6 17.68 -6.02 22.78
CA VAL A 6 16.78 -6.34 21.66
C VAL A 6 17.37 -5.86 20.33
N ASN A 7 17.94 -4.65 20.29
CA ASN A 7 18.58 -4.13 19.08
C ASN A 7 19.83 -4.93 18.69
N SER A 8 20.63 -5.39 19.66
CA SER A 8 21.78 -6.26 19.36
C SER A 8 21.37 -7.61 18.79
N LEU A 9 20.22 -8.16 19.20
CA LEU A 9 19.70 -9.41 18.66
C LEU A 9 19.17 -9.26 17.23
N ILE A 10 18.42 -8.18 16.95
CA ILE A 10 17.85 -7.93 15.61
C ILE A 10 18.96 -7.68 14.57
N GLY A 11 20.06 -7.07 14.98
CA GLY A 11 21.19 -6.77 14.10
C GLY A 11 20.77 -5.90 12.92
N ASN A 12 21.18 -6.29 11.70
CA ASN A 12 20.91 -5.54 10.46
C ASN A 12 19.53 -5.83 9.85
N ARG A 13 18.65 -6.54 10.57
CA ARG A 13 17.31 -6.88 10.06
C ARG A 13 16.36 -5.68 10.14
N PRO A 14 15.45 -5.50 9.17
CA PRO A 14 14.51 -4.38 9.13
C PRO A 14 13.60 -4.26 10.35
N ASN A 15 13.17 -5.39 10.89
CA ASN A 15 12.25 -5.48 12.00
C ASN A 15 12.28 -6.88 12.63
N THR A 16 11.62 -7.02 13.78
CA THR A 16 11.50 -8.28 14.52
C THR A 16 10.85 -9.40 13.70
N TYR A 17 9.92 -9.10 12.79
CA TYR A 17 9.31 -10.09 11.91
C TYR A 17 10.34 -10.75 10.98
N THR A 18 11.13 -9.95 10.26
CA THR A 18 12.19 -10.47 9.37
C THR A 18 13.29 -11.20 10.12
N PHE A 19 13.61 -10.76 11.35
CA PHE A 19 14.56 -11.45 12.22
C PHE A 19 14.04 -12.83 12.64
N THR A 20 12.82 -12.90 13.18
CA THR A 20 12.23 -14.16 13.65
C THR A 20 12.03 -15.16 12.52
N LYS A 21 11.67 -14.71 11.31
CA LYS A 21 11.58 -15.59 10.14
C LYS A 21 12.93 -16.14 9.72
N ALA A 22 13.99 -15.33 9.75
CA ALA A 22 15.33 -15.82 9.46
C ALA A 22 15.84 -16.82 10.50
N LEU A 23 15.58 -16.56 11.78
CA LEU A 23 15.93 -17.48 12.86
C LEU A 23 15.19 -18.82 12.69
N ALA A 24 13.92 -18.79 12.28
CA ALA A 24 13.17 -20.02 12.01
C ALA A 24 13.75 -20.81 10.83
N GLU A 25 14.20 -20.15 9.77
CA GLU A 25 14.85 -20.83 8.65
C GLU A 25 16.21 -21.43 9.03
N ASP A 26 17.00 -20.73 9.84
CA ASP A 26 18.26 -21.22 10.38
C ASP A 26 18.04 -22.45 11.29
N MET A 27 17.06 -22.37 12.19
CA MET A 27 16.64 -23.50 13.02
C MET A 27 16.23 -24.71 12.16
N LEU A 28 15.44 -24.51 11.10
CA LEU A 28 15.06 -25.60 10.20
C LEU A 28 16.29 -26.21 9.50
N GLN A 29 17.25 -25.41 9.05
CA GLN A 29 18.46 -25.93 8.42
C GLN A 29 19.30 -26.78 9.38
N ASN A 30 19.37 -26.39 10.65
CA ASN A 30 20.21 -27.06 11.65
C ASN A 30 19.51 -28.25 12.33
N GLU A 31 18.18 -28.22 12.46
CA GLU A 31 17.43 -29.14 13.33
C GLU A 31 16.36 -29.98 12.61
N SER A 32 16.18 -29.84 11.28
CA SER A 32 15.16 -30.61 10.54
C SER A 32 15.43 -32.12 10.47
N GLY A 33 16.66 -32.57 10.73
CA GLY A 33 17.02 -33.98 10.74
C GLY A 33 16.58 -34.71 9.46
N ASN A 34 15.80 -35.78 9.63
CA ASN A 34 15.26 -36.57 8.52
C ASN A 34 13.84 -36.16 8.10
N LEU A 35 13.36 -34.96 8.44
CA LEU A 35 12.01 -34.54 8.05
C LEU A 35 11.96 -34.06 6.58
N PRO A 36 10.89 -34.35 5.82
CA PRO A 36 10.69 -33.82 4.48
C PRO A 36 10.29 -32.33 4.55
N VAL A 37 11.28 -31.43 4.58
CA VAL A 37 11.07 -29.99 4.76
C VAL A 37 11.31 -29.19 3.48
N ALA A 38 10.43 -28.22 3.21
CA ALA A 38 10.64 -27.14 2.26
C ALA A 38 10.27 -25.80 2.88
N ILE A 39 10.87 -24.73 2.38
CA ILE A 39 10.60 -23.35 2.81
C ILE A 39 9.93 -22.62 1.65
N VAL A 40 8.76 -22.02 1.90
CA VAL A 40 8.12 -21.08 0.97
C VAL A 40 8.30 -19.66 1.53
N ARG A 41 8.94 -18.79 0.74
CA ARG A 41 9.20 -17.38 1.07
C ARG A 41 8.32 -16.47 0.21
N PRO A 42 7.14 -16.06 0.69
CA PRO A 42 6.35 -15.09 -0.04
C PRO A 42 6.94 -13.68 0.07
N SER A 43 6.70 -12.85 -0.94
CA SER A 43 6.80 -11.40 -0.82
C SER A 43 5.61 -10.84 -0.03
N ILE A 44 5.26 -9.55 -0.20
CA ILE A 44 4.20 -8.93 0.60
C ILE A 44 2.85 -9.54 0.21
N VAL A 45 2.32 -10.38 1.09
CA VAL A 45 1.03 -11.05 0.87
C VAL A 45 -0.13 -10.05 1.00
N ILE A 46 -1.04 -10.09 0.02
CA ILE A 46 -2.27 -9.29 -0.03
C ILE A 46 -3.48 -10.19 -0.36
N SER A 47 -4.61 -9.62 -0.76
CA SER A 47 -5.86 -10.37 -0.97
C SER A 47 -5.74 -11.53 -1.95
N SER A 48 -6.72 -12.41 -1.96
CA SER A 48 -6.80 -13.46 -2.98
C SER A 48 -7.04 -12.90 -4.38
N VAL A 49 -6.52 -13.60 -5.39
CA VAL A 49 -6.86 -13.34 -6.79
C VAL A 49 -8.16 -14.04 -7.18
N ASN A 50 -8.35 -15.29 -6.77
CA ASN A 50 -9.45 -16.16 -7.16
C ASN A 50 -10.15 -16.80 -5.95
N GLU A 51 -9.41 -17.43 -5.04
CA GLU A 51 -9.97 -18.28 -3.98
C GLU A 51 -9.73 -17.73 -2.57
N PRO A 52 -10.70 -17.83 -1.63
CA PRO A 52 -12.04 -18.41 -1.79
C PRO A 52 -12.99 -17.57 -2.64
N VAL A 53 -12.73 -16.27 -2.76
CA VAL A 53 -13.37 -15.33 -3.69
C VAL A 53 -12.36 -14.23 -4.02
N ALA A 54 -12.44 -13.60 -5.19
CA ALA A 54 -11.54 -12.51 -5.56
C ALA A 54 -11.59 -11.33 -4.56
N GLY A 55 -10.42 -10.83 -4.14
CA GLY A 55 -10.30 -9.72 -3.21
C GLY A 55 -10.54 -10.09 -1.74
N TRP A 56 -10.65 -11.37 -1.39
CA TRP A 56 -10.79 -11.78 0.01
C TRP A 56 -9.57 -11.36 0.83
N VAL A 57 -9.84 -10.71 1.97
CA VAL A 57 -8.83 -10.25 2.93
C VAL A 57 -9.49 -10.11 4.30
N ASP A 58 -8.82 -10.57 5.36
CA ASP A 58 -9.42 -10.71 6.70
C ASP A 58 -8.79 -9.79 7.76
N ASN A 59 -7.71 -9.08 7.42
CA ASN A 59 -6.93 -8.30 8.37
C ASN A 59 -6.44 -6.97 7.81
N TYR A 60 -5.95 -6.10 8.71
CA TYR A 60 -5.38 -4.79 8.37
C TYR A 60 -3.85 -4.83 8.22
N ASN A 61 -3.23 -6.00 8.13
CA ASN A 61 -1.77 -6.13 8.15
C ASN A 61 -1.15 -5.60 6.86
N GLY A 62 0.11 -5.17 6.97
CA GLY A 62 0.89 -4.68 5.84
C GLY A 62 0.22 -3.50 5.12
N PRO A 63 0.18 -3.50 3.77
CA PRO A 63 -0.39 -2.39 3.01
C PRO A 63 -1.92 -2.25 3.18
N THR A 64 -2.65 -3.29 3.60
CA THR A 64 -4.12 -3.27 3.73
C THR A 64 -4.60 -2.18 4.68
N GLY A 65 -3.96 -2.04 5.85
CA GLY A 65 -4.32 -1.02 6.82
C GLY A 65 -4.12 0.40 6.30
N ILE A 66 -3.06 0.63 5.52
CA ILE A 66 -2.75 1.94 4.92
C ILE A 66 -3.75 2.27 3.82
N ILE A 67 -4.03 1.32 2.92
CA ILE A 67 -5.00 1.47 1.83
C ILE A 67 -6.41 1.71 2.41
N ALA A 68 -6.81 0.97 3.45
CA ALA A 68 -8.07 1.20 4.16
C ALA A 68 -8.18 2.62 4.76
N ALA A 69 -7.11 3.10 5.40
CA ALA A 69 -7.07 4.45 5.98
C ALA A 69 -7.04 5.55 4.91
N ALA A 70 -6.35 5.32 3.80
CA ALA A 70 -6.36 6.21 2.63
C ALA A 70 -7.75 6.29 2.01
N GLY A 71 -8.45 5.16 1.89
CA GLY A 71 -9.83 5.09 1.42
C GLY A 71 -10.83 5.83 2.32
N LYS A 72 -10.60 5.86 3.64
CA LYS A 72 -11.40 6.70 4.58
C LYS A 72 -11.02 8.19 4.53
N GLY A 73 -9.89 8.54 3.91
CA GLY A 73 -9.39 9.91 3.80
C GLY A 73 -8.50 10.35 4.97
N PHE A 74 -8.04 9.42 5.83
CA PHE A 74 -7.18 9.71 6.97
C PHE A 74 -5.69 9.66 6.66
N PHE A 75 -5.31 8.95 5.60
CA PHE A 75 -3.91 8.74 5.23
C PHE A 75 -3.67 9.24 3.80
N ARG A 76 -2.72 10.16 3.65
CA ARG A 76 -2.54 11.00 2.44
C ARG A 76 -1.10 11.16 1.95
N THR A 77 -0.12 10.70 2.72
CA THR A 77 1.29 10.78 2.33
C THR A 77 2.07 9.64 2.97
N MET A 78 3.11 9.16 2.31
CA MET A 78 4.02 8.16 2.85
C MET A 78 5.40 8.34 2.24
N LEU A 79 6.45 8.08 3.02
CA LEU A 79 7.80 7.98 2.49
C LEU A 79 7.88 6.68 1.68
N CYS A 80 8.05 6.81 0.37
CA CYS A 80 8.07 5.69 -0.56
C CYS A 80 8.72 6.13 -1.87
N HIS A 81 9.57 5.26 -2.43
CA HIS A 81 10.20 5.48 -3.72
C HIS A 81 9.27 4.95 -4.81
N GLU A 82 8.47 5.84 -5.39
CA GLU A 82 7.32 5.49 -6.23
C GLU A 82 7.65 4.63 -7.46
N ASN A 83 8.87 4.73 -7.98
CA ASN A 83 9.32 3.99 -9.16
C ASN A 83 9.89 2.60 -8.84
N LYS A 84 10.10 2.27 -7.55
CA LYS A 84 10.57 0.94 -7.14
C LYS A 84 9.46 -0.09 -7.25
N VAL A 85 9.87 -1.34 -7.48
CA VAL A 85 8.96 -2.48 -7.55
C VAL A 85 8.29 -2.70 -6.19
N ALA A 86 6.97 -2.77 -6.19
CA ALA A 86 6.16 -3.23 -5.08
C ALA A 86 5.96 -4.75 -5.23
N ASP A 87 6.81 -5.55 -4.58
CA ASP A 87 6.70 -7.01 -4.65
C ASP A 87 5.56 -7.50 -3.77
N LEU A 88 4.38 -7.58 -4.39
CA LEU A 88 3.11 -7.98 -3.80
C LEU A 88 2.70 -9.33 -4.36
N VAL A 89 2.16 -10.24 -3.55
CA VAL A 89 1.70 -11.56 -3.99
C VAL A 89 0.31 -11.88 -3.43
N PRO A 90 -0.64 -12.39 -4.23
CA PRO A 90 -1.92 -12.87 -3.74
C PRO A 90 -1.79 -14.05 -2.76
N VAL A 91 -2.63 -14.08 -1.72
CA VAL A 91 -2.55 -15.11 -0.67
C VAL A 91 -2.82 -16.53 -1.19
N ASP A 92 -3.75 -16.69 -2.12
CA ASP A 92 -4.14 -17.97 -2.73
C ASP A 92 -3.04 -18.52 -3.64
N ILE A 93 -2.30 -17.67 -4.35
CA ILE A 93 -1.09 -18.09 -5.09
C ILE A 93 -0.05 -18.69 -4.15
N VAL A 94 0.18 -18.07 -2.99
CA VAL A 94 1.13 -18.60 -1.99
C VAL A 94 0.65 -19.94 -1.42
N ILE A 95 -0.65 -20.05 -1.13
CA ILE A 95 -1.25 -21.29 -0.61
C ILE A 95 -1.13 -22.43 -1.63
N ASN A 96 -1.47 -22.18 -2.90
CA ASN A 96 -1.35 -23.17 -3.98
C ASN A 96 0.10 -23.64 -4.15
N LEU A 97 1.06 -22.70 -4.11
CA LEU A 97 2.47 -23.06 -4.11
C LEU A 97 2.86 -23.92 -2.90
N MET A 98 2.36 -23.61 -1.70
CA MET A 98 2.64 -24.41 -0.51
C MET A 98 2.12 -25.85 -0.64
N ILE A 99 0.93 -26.04 -1.19
CA ILE A 99 0.34 -27.36 -1.43
C ILE A 99 1.21 -28.17 -2.40
N CYS A 100 1.55 -27.59 -3.55
CA CYS A 100 2.40 -28.26 -4.54
C CYS A 100 3.82 -28.50 -4.04
N ALA A 101 4.38 -27.56 -3.26
CA ALA A 101 5.70 -27.71 -2.65
C ALA A 101 5.70 -28.88 -1.64
N ALA A 102 4.66 -29.03 -0.83
CA ALA A 102 4.54 -30.15 0.11
C ALA A 102 4.52 -31.50 -0.63
N TRP A 103 3.72 -31.61 -1.70
CA TRP A 103 3.70 -32.80 -2.56
C TRP A 103 5.07 -33.11 -3.14
N LYS A 104 5.73 -32.10 -3.76
CA LYS A 104 7.02 -32.29 -4.40
C LYS A 104 8.09 -32.72 -3.42
N THR A 105 8.10 -32.12 -2.23
CA THR A 105 9.03 -32.48 -1.16
C THR A 105 8.83 -33.91 -0.70
N ALA A 106 7.59 -34.36 -0.51
CA ALA A 106 7.31 -35.75 -0.13
C ALA A 106 7.77 -36.75 -1.21
N VAL A 107 7.51 -36.45 -2.49
CA VAL A 107 7.95 -37.30 -3.61
C VAL A 107 9.47 -37.35 -3.71
N LYS A 108 10.15 -36.20 -3.66
CA LYS A 108 11.62 -36.13 -3.71
C LYS A 108 12.24 -36.89 -2.53
N TYR A 109 11.73 -36.67 -1.32
CA TYR A 109 12.19 -37.34 -0.09
C TYR A 109 12.11 -38.87 -0.19
N LYS A 110 10.98 -39.40 -0.68
CA LYS A 110 10.82 -40.85 -0.89
C LYS A 110 11.81 -41.39 -1.92
N ASN A 111 12.02 -40.67 -3.02
CA ASN A 111 12.91 -41.09 -4.10
C ASN A 111 14.41 -41.00 -3.72
N SER A 112 14.76 -40.13 -2.78
CA SER A 112 16.14 -39.95 -2.30
C SER A 112 16.45 -40.74 -1.03
N ASN A 113 15.57 -41.64 -0.58
CA ASN A 113 15.69 -42.37 0.70
C ASN A 113 15.99 -41.43 1.89
N GLY A 114 15.37 -40.25 1.90
CA GLY A 114 15.54 -39.25 2.96
C GLY A 114 16.80 -38.39 2.90
N ALA A 115 17.68 -38.59 1.91
CA ALA A 115 18.89 -37.77 1.75
C ALA A 115 18.62 -36.53 0.90
N GLN A 116 18.07 -35.45 1.48
CA GLN A 116 17.89 -34.19 0.77
C GLN A 116 18.01 -32.96 1.68
N GLY A 117 18.60 -31.88 1.15
CA GLY A 117 18.54 -30.55 1.75
C GLY A 117 17.20 -29.84 1.53
N ILE A 118 16.99 -28.77 2.29
CA ILE A 118 15.75 -27.98 2.26
C ILE A 118 15.67 -27.16 0.96
N THR A 119 14.62 -27.40 0.17
CA THR A 119 14.34 -26.57 -1.02
C THR A 119 13.62 -25.30 -0.62
N VAL A 120 14.07 -24.16 -1.15
CA VAL A 120 13.47 -22.84 -0.90
C VAL A 120 12.73 -22.34 -2.15
N TYR A 121 11.46 -21.99 -1.99
CA TYR A 121 10.60 -21.46 -3.04
C TYR A 121 10.31 -19.98 -2.76
N ASN A 122 10.90 -19.06 -3.53
CA ASN A 122 10.59 -17.63 -3.42
C ASN A 122 9.32 -17.31 -4.24
N CYS A 123 8.22 -17.01 -3.56
CA CYS A 123 6.93 -16.69 -4.17
C CYS A 123 6.79 -15.17 -4.30
N CYS A 124 7.20 -14.64 -5.44
CA CYS A 124 7.34 -13.22 -5.68
C CYS A 124 6.87 -12.85 -7.09
N THR A 125 6.40 -11.62 -7.25
CA THR A 125 5.96 -11.09 -8.56
C THR A 125 7.02 -10.20 -9.19
N GLY A 126 7.95 -9.66 -8.39
CA GLY A 126 8.82 -8.56 -8.78
C GLY A 126 9.73 -8.78 -9.99
N GLN A 127 10.09 -10.03 -10.34
CA GLN A 127 10.90 -10.30 -11.54
C GLN A 127 10.07 -10.60 -12.78
N ARG A 128 8.94 -11.30 -12.63
CA ARG A 128 8.19 -11.85 -13.77
C ARG A 128 6.96 -11.04 -14.14
N ASN A 129 6.35 -10.36 -13.18
CA ASN A 129 5.19 -9.51 -13.39
C ASN A 129 5.23 -8.28 -12.46
N PRO A 130 6.23 -7.39 -12.62
CA PRO A 130 6.43 -6.27 -11.70
C PRO A 130 5.31 -5.24 -11.76
N ILE A 131 5.02 -4.65 -10.61
CA ILE A 131 4.24 -3.42 -10.47
C ILE A 131 5.03 -2.41 -9.64
N SER A 132 5.05 -1.14 -10.04
CA SER A 132 5.65 -0.07 -9.23
C SER A 132 4.73 0.39 -8.10
N TRP A 133 5.31 0.93 -7.02
CA TRP A 133 4.51 1.57 -5.95
C TRP A 133 3.59 2.67 -6.50
N LYS A 134 4.03 3.43 -7.51
CA LYS A 134 3.23 4.44 -8.21
C LYS A 134 1.99 3.85 -8.85
N GLN A 135 2.15 2.79 -9.64
CA GLN A 135 1.04 2.10 -10.30
C GLN A 135 0.07 1.53 -9.26
N PHE A 136 0.60 0.84 -8.24
CA PHE A 136 -0.22 0.26 -7.16
C PHE A 136 -1.08 1.32 -6.46
N VAL A 137 -0.50 2.47 -6.10
CA VAL A 137 -1.20 3.57 -5.44
C VAL A 137 -2.23 4.22 -6.37
N ASN A 138 -1.89 4.43 -7.64
CA ASN A 138 -2.80 5.03 -8.62
C ASN A 138 -4.04 4.15 -8.85
N TYR A 139 -3.85 2.86 -9.13
CA TYR A 139 -4.96 1.91 -9.31
C TYR A 139 -5.80 1.77 -8.03
N SER A 140 -5.15 1.82 -6.86
CA SER A 140 -5.86 1.81 -5.58
C SER A 140 -6.78 3.02 -5.42
N PHE A 141 -6.28 4.24 -5.66
CA PHE A 141 -7.11 5.45 -5.56
C PHE A 141 -8.20 5.53 -6.63
N GLU A 142 -7.91 5.06 -7.85
CA GLU A 142 -8.92 4.98 -8.91
C GLU A 142 -10.06 4.06 -8.48
N SER A 143 -9.76 2.84 -8.04
CA SER A 143 -10.77 1.90 -7.55
C SER A 143 -11.52 2.44 -6.33
N MET A 144 -10.83 3.10 -5.39
CA MET A 144 -11.48 3.72 -4.22
C MET A 144 -12.47 4.82 -4.63
N ARG A 145 -12.22 5.55 -5.71
CA ARG A 145 -13.13 6.61 -6.17
C ARG A 145 -14.31 6.03 -6.95
N GLN A 146 -14.14 4.91 -7.62
CA GLN A 146 -15.23 4.17 -8.27
C GLN A 146 -16.13 3.46 -7.22
N ASN A 147 -15.51 2.92 -6.17
CA ASN A 147 -16.13 2.12 -5.11
C ASN A 147 -15.88 2.70 -3.69
N PRO A 148 -16.27 3.96 -3.42
CA PRO A 148 -15.85 4.68 -2.21
C PRO A 148 -16.46 4.12 -0.95
N LEU A 149 -15.65 3.98 0.10
CA LEU A 149 -16.13 3.60 1.43
C LEU A 149 -17.23 4.55 1.93
N SER A 150 -18.10 4.04 2.79
CA SER A 150 -19.09 4.86 3.49
C SER A 150 -18.40 5.75 4.51
N HIS A 151 -19.02 6.85 4.91
CA HIS A 151 -18.52 7.73 5.98
C HIS A 151 -17.08 8.27 5.83
N ILE A 152 -16.54 8.39 4.60
CA ILE A 152 -15.24 9.03 4.38
C ILE A 152 -15.17 10.43 5.02
N THR A 153 -14.02 10.80 5.57
CA THR A 153 -13.84 12.12 6.21
C THR A 153 -13.19 13.13 5.30
N TRP A 154 -12.48 12.64 4.26
CA TRP A 154 -11.88 13.47 3.24
C TRP A 154 -11.95 12.76 1.89
N TYR A 155 -11.73 13.50 0.81
CA TYR A 155 -11.62 12.91 -0.52
C TYR A 155 -10.40 11.97 -0.58
N PRO A 156 -10.56 10.70 -1.01
CA PRO A 156 -9.45 9.75 -1.16
C PRO A 156 -8.43 10.23 -2.20
N ASP A 157 -7.33 10.76 -1.69
CA ASP A 157 -6.22 11.29 -2.45
C ASP A 157 -4.96 11.21 -1.60
N GLY A 158 -3.82 10.99 -2.24
CA GLY A 158 -2.55 10.87 -1.54
C GLY A 158 -1.40 10.63 -2.50
N GLN A 159 -0.19 10.82 -1.97
CA GLN A 159 1.03 10.72 -2.78
C GLN A 159 2.14 10.04 -2.01
N CYS A 160 2.88 9.15 -2.68
CA CYS A 160 4.18 8.69 -2.21
C CYS A 160 5.21 9.80 -2.41
N ARG A 161 6.11 9.98 -1.45
CA ARG A 161 7.17 10.97 -1.53
C ARG A 161 8.50 10.31 -1.27
N SER A 162 9.47 10.53 -2.15
CA SER A 162 10.82 9.99 -1.97
C SER A 162 11.68 10.81 -1.00
N ASN A 163 11.38 12.10 -0.83
CA ASN A 163 12.16 12.98 0.05
C ASN A 163 11.61 12.91 1.50
N PRO A 164 12.42 12.48 2.50
CA PRO A 164 11.97 12.35 3.89
C PRO A 164 11.51 13.66 4.52
N ILE A 165 12.18 14.78 4.23
CA ILE A 165 11.84 16.12 4.76
C ILE A 165 10.49 16.56 4.19
N SER A 166 10.32 16.44 2.87
CA SER A 166 9.05 16.73 2.20
C SER A 166 7.90 15.88 2.76
N ASN A 167 8.15 14.58 2.96
CA ASN A 167 7.18 13.69 3.58
C ASN A 167 6.86 14.10 5.02
N ALA A 168 7.85 14.40 5.86
CA ALA A 168 7.65 14.82 7.24
C ALA A 168 6.79 16.09 7.34
N MET A 169 7.05 17.09 6.50
CA MET A 169 6.20 18.30 6.40
C MET A 169 4.76 17.94 6.02
N CYS A 170 4.58 17.04 5.05
CA CYS A 170 3.25 16.60 4.65
C CYS A 170 2.55 15.76 5.74
N VAL A 171 3.25 14.89 6.46
CA VAL A 171 2.69 14.14 7.60
C VAL A 171 2.20 15.10 8.67
N PHE A 172 3.01 16.12 9.00
CA PHE A 172 2.61 17.14 9.96
C PHE A 172 1.34 17.88 9.50
N LEU A 173 1.34 18.42 8.28
CA LEU A 173 0.25 19.26 7.76
C LEU A 173 -1.02 18.47 7.41
N LEU A 174 -0.88 17.24 6.90
CA LEU A 174 -1.98 16.46 6.34
C LEU A 174 -2.50 15.40 7.30
N HIS A 175 -1.73 14.94 8.29
CA HIS A 175 -2.16 13.91 9.24
C HIS A 175 -2.22 14.46 10.67
N ARG A 176 -1.09 14.94 11.20
CA ARG A 176 -0.94 15.31 12.62
C ARG A 176 -1.80 16.52 12.99
N LEU A 177 -1.64 17.63 12.28
CA LEU A 177 -2.35 18.87 12.56
C LEU A 177 -3.88 18.70 12.45
N PRO A 178 -4.43 18.14 11.35
CA PRO A 178 -5.87 17.88 11.25
C PRO A 178 -6.40 16.95 12.34
N ALA A 179 -5.62 15.95 12.77
CA ALA A 179 -6.03 15.05 13.83
C ALA A 179 -6.19 15.76 15.18
N HIS A 180 -5.25 16.64 15.55
CA HIS A 180 -5.36 17.44 16.77
C HIS A 180 -6.53 18.43 16.70
N VAL A 181 -6.76 19.06 15.55
CA VAL A 181 -7.92 19.95 15.36
C VAL A 181 -9.24 19.20 15.54
N LEU A 182 -9.36 18.00 14.96
CA LEU A 182 -10.56 17.16 15.09
C LEU A 182 -10.77 16.66 16.53
N ASP A 183 -9.71 16.29 17.23
CA ASP A 183 -9.79 15.84 18.62
C ASP A 183 -10.09 17.01 19.57
N LEU A 184 -9.54 18.20 19.32
CA LEU A 184 -9.90 19.42 20.05
C LEU A 184 -11.38 19.76 19.87
N PHE A 185 -11.88 19.74 18.63
CA PHE A 185 -13.31 19.95 18.37
C PHE A 185 -14.19 18.89 19.03
N SER A 186 -13.72 17.63 19.06
CA SER A 186 -14.43 16.55 19.77
C SER A 186 -14.53 16.86 21.25
N LEU A 187 -13.43 17.28 21.89
CA LEU A 187 -13.43 17.69 23.30
C LEU A 187 -14.38 18.86 23.57
N LEU A 188 -14.34 19.90 22.73
CA LEU A 188 -15.22 21.08 22.85
C LEU A 188 -16.71 20.75 22.66
N THR A 189 -17.03 19.66 21.96
CA THR A 189 -18.40 19.19 21.72
C THR A 189 -18.82 18.03 22.64
N GLY A 190 -18.05 17.76 23.70
CA GLY A 190 -18.33 16.69 24.66
C GLY A 190 -18.15 15.27 24.13
N LYS A 191 -17.49 15.12 22.96
CA LYS A 191 -17.19 13.82 22.33
C LYS A 191 -15.79 13.34 22.69
N LYS A 192 -15.62 12.02 22.69
CA LYS A 192 -14.31 11.40 22.97
C LYS A 192 -13.34 11.60 21.80
N PRO A 193 -12.14 12.17 22.02
CA PRO A 193 -11.11 12.29 20.99
C PRO A 193 -10.59 10.90 20.59
N PHE A 194 -10.33 10.70 19.30
CA PHE A 194 -9.91 9.41 18.75
C PHE A 194 -8.93 9.52 17.57
N MET A 195 -8.87 10.65 16.88
CA MET A 195 -8.15 10.79 15.61
C MET A 195 -6.64 10.73 15.80
N VAL A 196 -6.09 11.37 16.83
CA VAL A 196 -4.64 11.32 17.13
C VAL A 196 -4.21 9.88 17.42
N ARG A 197 -5.06 9.08 18.08
CA ARG A 197 -4.78 7.66 18.34
C ARG A 197 -4.73 6.85 17.04
N ILE A 198 -5.64 7.12 16.11
CA ILE A 198 -5.62 6.49 14.78
C ILE A 198 -4.34 6.88 14.03
N GLN A 199 -4.01 8.18 13.98
CA GLN A 199 -2.79 8.63 13.29
C GLN A 199 -1.52 8.01 13.89
N ASN A 200 -1.41 7.92 15.22
CA ASN A 200 -0.27 7.24 15.85
C ASN A 200 -0.13 5.76 15.43
N LYS A 201 -1.25 5.05 15.18
CA LYS A 201 -1.21 3.67 14.66
C LYS A 201 -0.77 3.63 13.20
N LEU A 202 -1.24 4.58 12.39
CA LEU A 202 -0.87 4.70 10.98
C LEU A 202 0.60 5.08 10.81
N ASP A 203 1.12 6.00 11.63
CA ASP A 203 2.54 6.38 11.65
C ASP A 203 3.42 5.15 11.93
N LYS A 204 3.03 4.32 12.91
CA LYS A 204 3.73 3.06 13.21
C LYS A 204 3.66 2.08 12.04
N ALA A 205 2.49 1.90 11.43
CA ALA A 205 2.33 1.01 10.28
C ALA A 205 3.16 1.48 9.07
N ALA A 206 3.13 2.78 8.76
CA ALA A 206 3.95 3.38 7.71
C ALA A 206 5.44 3.19 8.00
N LYS A 207 5.89 3.38 9.24
CA LYS A 207 7.28 3.17 9.62
C LYS A 207 7.72 1.71 9.47
N CYS A 208 6.85 0.75 9.80
CA CYS A 208 7.12 -0.67 9.58
C CYS A 208 7.28 -1.03 8.09
N LEU A 209 6.61 -0.29 7.19
CA LEU A 209 6.69 -0.50 5.74
C LEU A 209 7.77 0.34 5.05
N GLU A 210 8.37 1.31 5.75
CA GLU A 210 9.33 2.25 5.15
C GLU A 210 10.53 1.52 4.52
N TYR A 211 11.07 0.50 5.18
CA TYR A 211 12.17 -0.30 4.64
C TYR A 211 11.78 -0.95 3.29
N PHE A 212 10.58 -1.53 3.21
CA PHE A 212 10.07 -2.23 2.02
C PHE A 212 9.62 -1.29 0.90
N SER A 213 9.19 -0.08 1.24
CA SER A 213 8.67 0.90 0.28
C SER A 213 9.74 1.86 -0.26
N THR A 214 10.96 1.81 0.28
CA THR A 214 12.11 2.63 -0.16
C THR A 214 13.22 1.81 -0.80
N GLN A 215 13.11 0.48 -0.78
CA GLN A 215 14.08 -0.46 -1.33
C GLN A 215 13.41 -1.40 -2.34
N GLU A 216 14.24 -2.14 -3.08
CA GLU A 216 13.81 -3.13 -4.06
C GLU A 216 14.76 -4.31 -4.02
N TRP A 217 14.25 -5.49 -4.35
CA TRP A 217 14.99 -6.73 -4.30
C TRP A 217 14.74 -7.54 -5.55
N ARG A 218 15.72 -8.39 -5.88
CA ARG A 218 15.63 -9.37 -6.96
C ARG A 218 15.65 -10.76 -6.35
N PHE A 219 14.49 -11.40 -6.25
CA PHE A 219 14.33 -12.76 -5.70
C PHE A 219 14.22 -13.79 -6.82
N LEU A 220 15.22 -14.67 -6.95
CA LEU A 220 15.19 -15.74 -7.96
C LEU A 220 14.10 -16.75 -7.62
N ASP A 221 13.26 -17.10 -8.60
CA ASP A 221 12.11 -18.00 -8.44
C ASP A 221 12.27 -19.33 -9.20
N ASP A 222 13.51 -19.73 -9.53
CA ASP A 222 13.79 -20.89 -10.37
C ASP A 222 13.15 -22.18 -9.84
N ASN A 223 13.21 -22.41 -8.51
CA ASN A 223 12.56 -23.57 -7.89
C ASN A 223 11.04 -23.56 -8.05
N VAL A 224 10.40 -22.39 -8.02
CA VAL A 224 8.94 -22.27 -8.23
C VAL A 224 8.59 -22.64 -9.67
N ARG A 225 9.41 -22.18 -10.63
CA ARG A 225 9.25 -22.48 -12.06
C ARG A 225 9.46 -23.94 -12.37
N GLU A 226 10.50 -24.56 -11.82
CA GLU A 226 10.75 -26.00 -11.95
C GLU A 226 9.59 -26.82 -11.36
N LEU A 227 9.10 -26.42 -10.18
CA LEU A 227 7.94 -27.07 -9.56
C LEU A 227 6.73 -27.01 -10.49
N ASN A 228 6.36 -25.82 -10.96
CA ASN A 228 5.24 -25.64 -11.90
C ASN A 228 5.42 -26.51 -13.16
N ALA A 229 6.62 -26.51 -13.74
CA ALA A 229 6.95 -27.30 -14.92
C ALA A 229 6.81 -28.81 -14.70
N SER A 230 6.96 -29.28 -13.47
CA SER A 230 6.82 -30.70 -13.13
C SER A 230 5.38 -31.16 -12.84
N LEU A 231 4.43 -30.23 -12.72
CA LEU A 231 3.01 -30.54 -12.50
C LEU A 231 2.32 -30.95 -13.81
N SER A 232 1.28 -31.79 -13.67
CA SER A 232 0.35 -32.10 -14.75
C SER A 232 -0.43 -30.86 -15.19
N LEU A 233 -0.99 -30.86 -16.40
CA LEU A 233 -1.83 -29.74 -16.86
C LEU A 233 -3.08 -29.53 -16.00
N GLU A 234 -3.62 -30.59 -15.42
CA GLU A 234 -4.76 -30.53 -14.51
C GLU A 234 -4.36 -29.86 -13.19
N ASP A 235 -3.26 -30.32 -12.57
CA ASP A 235 -2.77 -29.74 -11.30
C ASP A 235 -2.38 -28.27 -11.44
N ARG A 236 -1.80 -27.86 -12.58
CA ARG A 236 -1.50 -26.44 -12.84
C ARG A 236 -2.75 -25.56 -12.88
N ARG A 237 -3.89 -26.12 -13.31
CA ARG A 237 -5.17 -25.38 -13.35
C ARG A 237 -5.80 -25.31 -11.97
N VAL A 238 -5.77 -26.42 -11.22
CA VAL A 238 -6.36 -26.50 -9.87
C VAL A 238 -5.54 -25.70 -8.86
N PHE A 239 -4.22 -25.89 -8.87
CA PHE A 239 -3.29 -25.22 -7.96
C PHE A 239 -2.47 -24.19 -8.71
N SER A 240 -3.12 -23.22 -9.38
CA SER A 240 -2.39 -22.17 -10.10
C SER A 240 -1.61 -21.27 -9.12
N PHE A 241 -0.33 -21.12 -9.38
CA PHE A 241 0.56 -20.17 -8.71
C PHE A 241 1.47 -19.42 -9.72
N ASP A 242 1.06 -19.33 -10.99
CA ASP A 242 1.80 -18.57 -12.00
C ASP A 242 1.47 -17.08 -11.92
N VAL A 243 2.39 -16.32 -11.33
CA VAL A 243 2.23 -14.88 -11.10
C VAL A 243 2.11 -14.04 -12.37
N THR A 244 2.50 -14.57 -13.55
CA THR A 244 2.37 -13.83 -14.81
C THR A 244 0.93 -13.70 -15.30
N GLU A 245 0.01 -14.46 -14.72
CA GLU A 245 -1.42 -14.39 -15.06
C GLU A 245 -2.15 -13.24 -14.34
N ILE A 246 -1.49 -12.54 -13.41
CA ILE A 246 -2.09 -11.45 -12.65
C ILE A 246 -2.28 -10.21 -13.54
N ASP A 247 -3.53 -9.86 -13.80
CA ASP A 247 -3.95 -8.55 -14.31
C ASP A 247 -3.98 -7.54 -13.16
N TRP A 248 -2.92 -6.73 -13.04
CA TRP A 248 -2.75 -5.77 -11.95
C TRP A 248 -3.91 -4.77 -11.76
N PRO A 249 -4.38 -4.04 -12.79
CA PRO A 249 -5.56 -3.18 -12.66
C PRO A 249 -6.79 -3.90 -12.11
N LYS A 250 -7.16 -5.04 -12.70
CA LYS A 250 -8.34 -5.82 -12.28
C LYS A 250 -8.18 -6.35 -10.85
N TYR A 251 -7.00 -6.88 -10.55
CA TYR A 251 -6.68 -7.43 -9.25
C TYR A 251 -6.72 -6.36 -8.15
N ILE A 252 -6.15 -5.18 -8.37
CA ILE A 252 -6.20 -4.07 -7.40
C ILE A 252 -7.62 -3.53 -7.23
N ALA A 253 -8.41 -3.50 -8.32
CA ALA A 253 -9.81 -3.13 -8.23
C ALA A 253 -10.59 -4.07 -7.29
N ASN A 254 -10.41 -5.39 -7.44
CA ASN A 254 -10.99 -6.41 -6.58
C ASN A 254 -10.46 -6.32 -5.14
N TYR A 255 -9.16 -6.07 -4.95
CA TYR A 255 -8.56 -5.89 -3.64
C TYR A 255 -9.19 -4.73 -2.86
N VAL A 256 -9.36 -3.56 -3.50
CA VAL A 256 -10.02 -2.40 -2.87
C VAL A 256 -11.49 -2.67 -2.56
N LEU A 257 -12.20 -3.36 -3.46
CA LEU A 257 -13.57 -3.81 -3.20
C LEU A 257 -13.63 -4.83 -2.05
N GLY A 258 -12.61 -5.67 -1.93
CA GLY A 258 -12.37 -6.60 -0.84
C GLY A 258 -12.24 -5.89 0.50
N ILE A 259 -11.45 -4.81 0.56
CA ILE A 259 -11.35 -3.96 1.75
C ILE A 259 -12.72 -3.40 2.15
N ARG A 260 -13.52 -2.92 1.19
CA ARG A 260 -14.89 -2.47 1.48
C ARG A 260 -15.72 -3.60 2.10
N THR A 261 -15.71 -4.77 1.47
CA THR A 261 -16.63 -5.87 1.76
C THR A 261 -16.23 -6.65 3.01
N PHE A 262 -14.96 -7.02 3.16
CA PHE A 262 -14.51 -7.93 4.22
C PHE A 262 -13.95 -7.18 5.43
N ILE A 263 -13.24 -6.07 5.20
CA ILE A 263 -12.60 -5.30 6.27
C ILE A 263 -13.58 -4.31 6.91
N PHE A 264 -14.30 -3.54 6.09
CA PHE A 264 -15.31 -2.59 6.58
C PHE A 264 -16.71 -3.18 6.68
N LYS A 265 -16.94 -4.40 6.17
CA LYS A 265 -18.24 -5.09 6.22
C LYS A 265 -19.37 -4.26 5.60
N GLU A 266 -19.05 -3.45 4.59
CA GLU A 266 -20.04 -2.60 3.92
C GLU A 266 -20.74 -3.36 2.79
N GLN A 267 -22.08 -3.30 2.79
CA GLN A 267 -22.91 -3.93 1.76
C GLN A 267 -22.84 -3.16 0.43
N ALA A 268 -23.07 -3.86 -0.68
CA ALA A 268 -23.12 -3.23 -2.01
C ALA A 268 -24.22 -2.14 -2.11
N SER A 269 -25.31 -2.30 -1.36
CA SER A 269 -26.42 -1.35 -1.30
C SER A 269 -26.05 0.03 -0.73
N SER A 270 -24.96 0.15 0.03
CA SER A 270 -24.51 1.45 0.56
C SER A 270 -23.75 2.30 -0.48
N LEU A 271 -23.39 1.72 -1.63
CA LEU A 271 -22.55 2.36 -2.63
C LEU A 271 -23.14 3.66 -3.21
N PRO A 272 -24.43 3.78 -3.54
CA PRO A 272 -25.00 5.03 -4.03
C PRO A 272 -24.87 6.19 -3.03
N GLN A 273 -25.09 5.92 -1.74
CA GLN A 273 -24.94 6.93 -0.69
C GLN A 273 -23.48 7.32 -0.50
N ALA A 274 -22.57 6.33 -0.54
CA ALA A 274 -21.14 6.58 -0.45
C ALA A 274 -20.63 7.46 -1.61
N ARG A 275 -21.11 7.23 -2.84
CA ARG A 275 -20.80 8.08 -4.01
C ARG A 275 -21.29 9.52 -3.86
N LYS A 276 -22.50 9.74 -3.31
CA LYS A 276 -22.99 11.10 -2.98
C LYS A 276 -22.07 11.81 -2.00
N ARG A 277 -21.60 11.09 -0.96
CA ARG A 277 -20.64 11.63 0.01
C ARG A 277 -19.29 11.92 -0.62
N LEU A 278 -18.79 11.04 -1.49
CA LEU A 278 -17.56 11.25 -2.26
C LEU A 278 -17.62 12.54 -3.08
N TYR A 279 -18.72 12.78 -3.78
CA TYR A 279 -18.91 14.00 -4.57
C TYR A 279 -18.86 15.26 -3.70
N LYS A 280 -19.52 15.25 -2.53
CA LYS A 280 -19.41 16.35 -1.56
C LYS A 280 -17.96 16.56 -1.10
N MET A 281 -17.25 15.48 -0.77
CA MET A 281 -15.86 15.56 -0.33
C MET A 281 -14.92 16.04 -1.45
N LEU A 282 -15.20 15.69 -2.71
CA LEU A 282 -14.46 16.18 -3.88
C LEU A 282 -14.51 17.72 -3.97
N TRP A 283 -15.70 18.31 -3.83
CA TRP A 283 -15.85 19.77 -3.83
C TRP A 283 -15.16 20.43 -2.65
N ILE A 284 -15.32 19.89 -1.44
CA ILE A 284 -14.61 20.38 -0.25
C ILE A 284 -13.09 20.34 -0.49
N HIS A 285 -12.59 19.23 -1.05
CA HIS A 285 -11.18 19.07 -1.36
C HIS A 285 -10.70 20.11 -2.38
N ARG A 286 -11.42 20.30 -3.49
CA ARG A 286 -11.07 21.30 -4.51
C ARG A 286 -11.09 22.73 -3.97
N LEU A 287 -12.14 23.09 -3.23
CA LEU A 287 -12.28 24.41 -2.59
C LEU A 287 -11.18 24.64 -1.56
N SER A 288 -10.83 23.62 -0.76
CA SER A 288 -9.72 23.74 0.20
C SER A 288 -8.37 23.96 -0.49
N LYS A 289 -8.10 23.29 -1.62
CA LYS A 289 -6.89 23.51 -2.43
C LYS A 289 -6.85 24.93 -2.98
N LEU A 290 -7.97 25.41 -3.53
CA LEU A 290 -8.10 26.78 -4.02
C LEU A 290 -7.85 27.80 -2.89
N LEU A 291 -8.50 27.63 -1.73
CA LEU A 291 -8.34 28.50 -0.58
C LEU A 291 -6.89 28.53 -0.08
N MET A 292 -6.21 27.38 -0.03
CA MET A 292 -4.81 27.29 0.34
C MET A 292 -3.91 28.04 -0.65
N ILE A 293 -4.15 27.90 -1.96
CA ILE A 293 -3.42 28.66 -2.99
C ILE A 293 -3.62 30.17 -2.80
N LEU A 294 -4.87 30.61 -2.60
CA LEU A 294 -5.19 32.03 -2.37
C LEU A 294 -4.55 32.58 -1.08
N LEU A 295 -4.50 31.77 -0.02
CA LEU A 295 -3.89 32.17 1.25
C LEU A 295 -2.36 32.30 1.13
N VAL A 296 -1.70 31.33 0.48
CA VAL A 296 -0.26 31.40 0.19
C VAL A 296 0.04 32.61 -0.69
N TRP A 297 -0.76 32.81 -1.75
CA TRP A 297 -0.65 33.97 -2.64
C TRP A 297 -0.77 35.29 -1.87
N ARG A 298 -1.79 35.42 -1.01
CA ARG A 298 -1.99 36.61 -0.17
C ARG A 298 -0.81 36.85 0.77
N LEU A 299 -0.28 35.81 1.41
CA LEU A 299 0.88 35.94 2.31
C LEU A 299 2.14 36.37 1.56
N LEU A 300 2.37 35.85 0.35
CA LEU A 300 3.48 36.27 -0.51
C LEU A 300 3.35 37.75 -0.90
N MET A 301 2.16 38.19 -1.30
CA MET A 301 1.89 39.59 -1.65
C MET A 301 2.07 40.54 -0.45
N LEU A 302 1.71 40.11 0.76
CA LEU A 302 1.92 40.90 1.98
C LEU A 302 3.40 41.05 2.35
N ARG A 303 4.22 40.02 2.07
CA ARG A 303 5.63 39.96 2.50
C ARG A 303 6.63 40.41 1.44
N SER A 304 6.28 40.38 0.15
CA SER A 304 7.20 40.68 -0.95
C SER A 304 6.69 41.84 -1.81
N SER A 305 7.46 42.93 -1.84
CA SER A 305 7.24 44.05 -2.78
C SER A 305 7.46 43.61 -4.23
N VAL A 306 8.44 42.73 -4.48
CA VAL A 306 8.71 42.16 -5.82
C VAL A 306 7.51 41.36 -6.32
N ALA A 307 6.92 40.51 -5.47
CA ALA A 307 5.72 39.74 -5.85
C ALA A 307 4.55 40.67 -6.22
N ARG A 308 4.36 41.76 -5.44
CA ARG A 308 3.35 42.78 -5.75
C ARG A 308 3.61 43.46 -7.08
N SER A 309 4.82 43.96 -7.31
CA SER A 309 5.18 44.64 -8.56
C SER A 309 5.04 43.72 -9.77
N SER A 310 5.52 42.48 -9.69
CA SER A 310 5.37 41.49 -10.77
C SER A 310 3.90 41.16 -11.06
N TRP A 311 3.06 41.07 -10.02
CA TRP A 311 1.62 40.85 -10.21
C TRP A 311 0.94 42.04 -10.88
N HIS A 312 1.25 43.27 -10.48
CA HIS A 312 0.72 44.47 -11.14
C HIS A 312 1.12 44.52 -12.61
N LEU A 313 2.38 44.25 -12.95
CA LEU A 313 2.85 44.17 -14.33
C LEU A 313 2.14 43.07 -15.13
N PHE A 314 1.88 41.90 -14.52
CA PHE A 314 1.13 40.82 -15.15
C PHE A 314 -0.31 41.23 -15.45
N ILE A 315 -1.02 41.83 -14.49
CA ILE A 315 -2.39 42.32 -14.68
C ILE A 315 -2.43 43.41 -15.75
N ASP A 316 -1.48 44.34 -15.73
CA ASP A 316 -1.38 45.38 -16.76
C ASP A 316 -1.13 44.79 -18.15
N LEU A 317 -0.29 43.77 -18.27
CA LEU A 317 -0.05 43.05 -19.52
C LEU A 317 -1.32 42.34 -20.01
N VAL A 318 -2.04 41.64 -19.14
CA VAL A 318 -3.30 40.95 -19.49
C VAL A 318 -4.36 41.95 -19.92
N LEU A 319 -4.51 43.07 -19.21
CA LEU A 319 -5.46 44.14 -19.58
C LEU A 319 -5.08 44.79 -20.91
N ARG A 320 -3.78 44.99 -21.18
CA ARG A 320 -3.30 45.47 -22.48
C ARG A 320 -3.59 44.47 -23.60
N LEU A 321 -3.31 43.18 -23.39
CA LEU A 321 -3.60 42.12 -24.36
C LEU A 321 -5.10 41.99 -24.62
N HIS A 322 -5.95 42.07 -23.58
CA HIS A 322 -7.41 42.08 -23.76
C HIS A 322 -7.86 43.28 -24.59
N ARG A 323 -7.28 44.48 -24.37
CA ARG A 323 -7.60 45.67 -25.18
C ARG A 323 -7.12 45.57 -26.63
N LEU A 324 -6.15 44.69 -26.91
CA LEU A 324 -5.62 44.42 -28.25
C LEU A 324 -6.38 43.31 -28.99
N ILE A 325 -7.23 42.53 -28.31
CA ILE A 325 -8.18 41.62 -28.96
C ILE A 325 -9.31 42.51 -29.50
N PRO A 326 -9.36 42.79 -30.81
CA PRO A 326 -10.45 43.55 -31.40
C PRO A 326 -11.71 42.71 -31.27
N PHE A 327 -12.86 43.35 -31.13
CA PHE A 327 -14.19 42.78 -31.28
C PHE A 327 -14.21 41.66 -32.35
N MET A 328 -14.13 40.39 -31.94
CA MET A 328 -14.67 39.28 -32.73
C MET A 328 -16.16 39.18 -32.39
N GLN A 329 -16.91 40.20 -32.79
CA GLN A 329 -18.35 40.14 -32.98
C GLN A 329 -18.63 40.07 -34.48
#